data_AF-A0A5R9EHY4-F1
#
_entry.id   AF-A0A5R9EHY4-F1
#
_cell.length_a   1.000
_cell.length_b   1.000
_cell.length_c   1.000
_cell.angle_alpha   90.00
_cell.angle_beta   90.00
_cell.angle_gamma   90.00
#
_symmetry.space_group_name_H-M   'P 1'
#
loop_
_entity.id
_entity.type
_entity.pdbx_description
1 polymer ?
#
loop_
_entity_poly.entity_id
_entity_poly.type
_entity_poly.pdbx_seq_one_letter_code
_entity_poly.pdbx_strand_id
1 'polypeptide(L)'
;MRITHLRRLGQSAALATALVCLGAAQPAAADTPDLAFTVDQPETTPGSTVSLTMTLTNNQSTDIWFVYQSVQPTWATTQRKDLKYNFVSCTAQGAVCSGTGSTALGVNYEIPLAPGTSRTVTLTYQVAADSGCNGTIGFYSYLYYEYDNGQRTKDGIHNTPETRVACAPAEPAAS
;
A
#
# COMPACT_ATOMS: atom_id res chain seq x y z
N MET A 1 59.64 27.74 30.06
CA MET A 1 59.29 26.32 29.88
C MET A 1 57.98 26.22 29.12
N ARG A 2 57.97 25.59 27.93
CA ARG A 2 56.82 25.50 27.01
C ARG A 2 56.05 24.22 27.36
N ILE A 3 54.76 24.33 27.69
CA ILE A 3 53.90 23.19 28.05
C ILE A 3 53.46 22.48 26.76
N THR A 4 54.11 21.38 26.41
CA THR A 4 53.88 20.60 25.16
C THR A 4 53.07 19.32 25.32
N HIS A 5 52.59 18.99 26.53
CA HIS A 5 52.02 17.64 26.79
C HIS A 5 50.48 17.52 26.74
N LEU A 6 49.72 18.61 26.66
CA LEU A 6 48.24 18.56 26.68
C LEU A 6 47.59 18.30 25.31
N ARG A 7 48.34 18.32 24.21
CA ARG A 7 47.78 18.21 22.84
C ARG A 7 47.55 16.79 22.34
N ARG A 8 48.13 15.76 22.98
CA ARG A 8 48.04 14.36 22.50
C ARG A 8 46.89 13.53 23.07
N LEU A 9 46.25 13.97 24.15
CA LEU A 9 45.14 13.24 24.78
C LEU A 9 43.78 13.50 24.11
N GLY A 10 43.61 14.64 23.42
CA GLY A 10 42.35 14.99 22.77
C GLY A 10 42.02 14.18 21.51
N GLN A 11 43.04 13.65 20.82
CA GLN A 11 42.85 12.91 19.56
C GLN A 11 42.39 11.46 19.81
N SER A 12 42.85 10.81 20.88
CA SER A 12 42.44 9.45 21.22
C SER A 12 40.99 9.38 21.73
N ALA A 13 40.54 10.43 22.41
CA ALA A 13 39.17 10.51 22.92
C ALA A 13 38.14 10.63 21.77
N ALA A 14 38.43 11.43 20.74
CA ALA A 14 37.53 11.62 19.61
C ALA A 14 37.35 10.36 18.74
N LEU A 15 38.41 9.56 18.54
CA LEU A 15 38.29 8.29 17.83
C LEU A 15 37.50 7.24 18.63
N ALA A 16 37.70 7.18 19.95
CA ALA A 16 36.99 6.23 20.80
C ALA A 16 35.46 6.50 20.83
N THR A 17 35.04 7.76 20.83
CA THR A 17 33.62 8.12 20.77
C THR A 17 32.98 7.77 19.41
N ALA A 18 33.71 7.95 18.30
CA ALA A 18 33.20 7.61 16.97
C ALA A 18 32.97 6.10 16.79
N LEU A 19 33.85 5.25 17.34
CA LEU A 19 33.72 3.80 17.30
C LEU A 19 32.55 3.26 18.15
N VAL A 20 32.25 3.90 19.28
CA VAL A 20 31.09 3.54 20.11
C VAL A 20 29.76 3.92 19.44
N CYS A 21 29.69 5.06 18.75
CA CYS A 21 28.48 5.46 18.02
C CYS A 21 28.18 4.57 16.81
N LEU A 22 29.20 3.99 16.16
CA LEU A 22 29.04 3.09 15.01
C LEU A 22 28.65 1.66 15.42
N GLY A 23 29.02 1.22 16.63
CA GLY A 23 28.71 -0.13 17.12
C GLY A 23 27.30 -0.31 17.68
N ALA A 24 26.59 0.79 17.96
CA ALA A 24 25.25 0.80 18.57
C ALA A 24 24.12 1.14 17.59
N ALA A 25 24.41 1.32 16.30
CA ALA A 25 23.38 1.52 15.30
C ALA A 25 22.62 0.19 15.08
N GLN A 26 21.55 0.00 15.85
CA GLN A 26 20.57 -1.04 15.54
C GLN A 26 20.04 -0.78 14.13
N PRO A 27 19.92 -1.81 13.27
CA PRO A 27 19.27 -1.64 11.98
C PRO A 27 17.86 -1.09 12.26
N ALA A 28 17.52 0.02 11.62
CA ALA A 28 16.16 0.54 11.66
C ALA A 28 15.27 -0.50 10.99
N ALA A 29 14.57 -1.30 11.81
CA ALA A 29 13.46 -2.09 11.33
C ALA A 29 12.37 -1.10 10.90
N ALA A 30 12.02 -1.09 9.62
CA ALA A 30 10.85 -0.36 9.18
C ALA A 30 9.63 -0.96 9.91
N ASP A 31 8.78 -0.10 10.47
CA ASP A 31 7.51 -0.54 11.03
C ASP A 31 6.75 -1.38 10.00
N THR A 32 6.17 -2.48 10.43
CA THR A 32 5.30 -3.29 9.57
C THR A 32 4.13 -2.41 9.14
N PRO A 33 3.87 -2.25 7.83
CA PRO A 33 2.77 -1.41 7.38
C PRO A 33 1.44 -2.00 7.86
N ASP A 34 0.54 -1.16 8.37
CA ASP A 34 -0.79 -1.62 8.78
C ASP A 34 -1.63 -2.04 7.59
N LEU A 35 -1.33 -1.52 6.39
CA LEU A 35 -2.04 -1.86 5.16
C LEU A 35 -1.05 -2.30 4.08
N ALA A 36 -1.19 -3.54 3.64
CA ALA A 36 -0.39 -4.14 2.58
C ALA A 36 -1.24 -4.44 1.33
N PHE A 37 -0.60 -4.41 0.16
CA PHE A 37 -1.25 -4.60 -1.13
C PHE A 37 -0.53 -5.63 -1.99
N THR A 38 -1.28 -6.43 -2.72
CA THR A 38 -0.77 -7.26 -3.82
C THR A 38 -1.71 -7.19 -5.01
N VAL A 39 -1.15 -7.39 -6.20
CA VAL A 39 -1.93 -7.55 -7.44
C VAL A 39 -1.57 -8.90 -8.04
N ASP A 40 -2.57 -9.63 -8.51
CA ASP A 40 -2.36 -10.93 -9.17
C ASP A 40 -1.73 -10.79 -10.57
N GLN A 41 -2.09 -9.71 -11.28
CA GLN A 41 -1.63 -9.39 -12.63
C GLN A 41 -1.05 -7.97 -12.68
N PRO A 42 0.28 -7.81 -12.55
CA PRO A 42 0.94 -6.51 -12.76
C PRO A 42 0.93 -6.09 -14.24
N GLU A 43 0.67 -7.02 -15.16
CA GLU A 43 0.41 -6.75 -16.57
C GLU A 43 -0.82 -7.55 -17.05
N THR A 44 -1.67 -6.92 -17.86
CA THR A 44 -2.93 -7.49 -18.36
C THR A 44 -3.28 -6.94 -19.75
N THR A 45 -4.34 -7.43 -20.38
CA THR A 45 -4.86 -6.94 -21.68
C THR A 45 -6.33 -6.51 -21.59
N PRO A 46 -6.85 -5.68 -22.51
CA PRO A 46 -8.28 -5.37 -22.58
C PRO A 46 -9.16 -6.62 -22.56
N GLY A 47 -10.24 -6.60 -21.78
CA GLY A 47 -11.15 -7.72 -21.57
C GLY A 47 -10.84 -8.59 -20.34
N SER A 48 -9.65 -8.43 -19.75
CA SER A 48 -9.20 -9.21 -18.59
C SER A 48 -9.75 -8.66 -17.27
N THR A 49 -9.69 -9.50 -16.23
CA THR A 49 -9.98 -9.13 -14.83
C THR A 49 -8.71 -9.17 -14.00
N VAL A 50 -8.57 -8.23 -13.08
CA VAL A 50 -7.40 -8.09 -12.21
C VAL A 50 -7.87 -8.00 -10.76
N SER A 51 -7.17 -8.71 -9.87
CA SER A 51 -7.47 -8.76 -8.44
C SER A 51 -6.43 -7.98 -7.64
N LEU A 52 -6.89 -6.93 -6.96
CA LEU A 52 -6.14 -6.19 -5.96
C LEU A 52 -6.50 -6.74 -4.58
N THR A 53 -5.53 -7.31 -3.87
CA THR A 53 -5.72 -7.77 -2.50
C THR A 53 -5.12 -6.77 -1.52
N MET A 54 -5.88 -6.43 -0.49
CA MET A 54 -5.55 -5.48 0.56
C MET A 54 -5.63 -6.21 1.90
N THR A 55 -4.61 -6.07 2.75
CA THR A 55 -4.61 -6.69 4.08
C THR A 55 -4.35 -5.62 5.12
N LEU A 56 -5.36 -5.34 5.93
CA LEU A 56 -5.25 -4.51 7.13
C LEU A 56 -4.82 -5.41 8.30
N THR A 57 -3.74 -5.05 8.98
CA THR A 57 -3.26 -5.72 10.20
C THR A 57 -3.30 -4.74 11.36
N ASN A 58 -3.94 -5.13 12.47
CA ASN A 58 -3.87 -4.34 13.68
C ASN A 58 -2.51 -4.55 14.38
N ASN A 59 -1.53 -3.70 14.08
CA ASN A 59 -0.23 -3.70 14.77
C ASN A 59 -0.24 -2.90 16.09
N GLN A 60 -1.40 -2.41 16.53
CA GLN A 60 -1.53 -1.68 17.80
C GLN A 60 -1.63 -2.66 18.98
N SER A 61 -1.38 -2.15 20.20
CA SER A 61 -1.54 -2.93 21.43
C SER A 61 -2.98 -3.02 21.93
N THR A 62 -3.93 -2.36 21.26
CA THR A 62 -5.36 -2.32 21.60
C THR A 62 -6.21 -2.56 20.36
N ASP A 63 -7.49 -2.88 20.56
CA ASP A 63 -8.44 -3.11 19.48
C ASP A 63 -8.59 -1.85 18.61
N ILE A 64 -8.67 -2.07 17.30
CA ILE A 64 -9.22 -1.10 16.36
C ILE A 64 -10.74 -1.24 16.41
N TRP A 65 -11.46 -0.16 16.66
CA TRP A 65 -12.91 -0.19 16.87
C TRP A 65 -13.66 0.70 15.86
N PHE A 66 -12.92 1.40 14.98
CA PHE A 66 -13.46 2.07 13.80
C PHE A 66 -12.43 2.03 12.66
N VAL A 67 -12.90 1.79 11.43
CA VAL A 67 -12.07 1.86 10.22
C VAL A 67 -12.86 2.52 9.11
N TYR A 68 -12.23 3.49 8.45
CA TYR A 68 -12.65 4.02 7.17
C TYR A 68 -11.55 3.76 6.13
N GLN A 69 -11.89 3.05 5.06
CA GLN A 69 -10.97 2.86 3.94
C GLN A 69 -11.69 3.12 2.61
N SER A 70 -11.02 3.87 1.74
CA SER A 70 -11.47 4.09 0.37
C SER A 70 -10.37 3.76 -0.63
N VAL A 71 -10.73 3.20 -1.78
CA VAL A 71 -9.84 2.95 -2.93
C VAL A 71 -10.29 3.82 -4.08
N GLN A 72 -9.37 4.58 -4.65
CA GLN A 72 -9.62 5.57 -5.70
C GLN A 72 -8.53 5.52 -6.76
N PRO A 73 -8.82 5.91 -8.01
CA PRO A 73 -7.79 5.96 -9.04
C PRO A 73 -6.79 7.07 -8.77
N THR A 74 -5.53 6.83 -9.11
CA THR A 74 -4.52 7.88 -9.11
C THR A 74 -4.84 8.93 -10.17
N TRP A 75 -4.32 10.15 -9.99
CA TRP A 75 -4.49 11.21 -10.98
C TRP A 75 -4.02 10.77 -12.38
N ALA A 76 -2.86 10.11 -12.48
CA ALA A 76 -2.34 9.59 -13.75
C ALA A 76 -3.33 8.65 -14.45
N THR A 77 -3.98 7.74 -13.71
CA THR A 77 -5.04 6.87 -14.22
C THR A 77 -6.23 7.69 -14.72
N THR A 78 -6.67 8.71 -13.97
CA THR A 78 -7.79 9.56 -14.40
C THR A 78 -7.50 10.37 -15.68
N GLN A 79 -6.24 10.61 -16.01
CA GLN A 79 -5.84 11.29 -17.23
C GLN A 79 -5.87 10.38 -18.47
N ARG A 80 -5.81 9.06 -18.29
CA ARG A 80 -5.90 8.06 -19.37
C ARG A 80 -7.35 7.74 -19.71
N LYS A 81 -8.02 8.67 -20.41
CA LYS A 81 -9.44 8.54 -20.81
C LYS A 81 -9.72 7.37 -21.75
N ASP A 82 -8.68 6.84 -22.39
CA ASP A 82 -8.74 5.65 -23.22
C ASP A 82 -8.81 4.35 -22.39
N LEU A 83 -8.27 4.35 -21.16
CA LEU A 83 -8.32 3.18 -20.28
C LEU A 83 -9.68 3.09 -19.59
N LYS A 84 -10.43 2.03 -19.90
CA LYS A 84 -11.78 1.79 -19.37
C LYS A 84 -11.75 0.61 -18.43
N TYR A 85 -12.22 0.81 -17.20
CA TYR A 85 -12.34 -0.25 -16.21
C TYR A 85 -13.45 0.05 -15.21
N ASN A 86 -13.89 -0.98 -14.49
CA ASN A 86 -14.84 -0.87 -13.38
C ASN A 86 -14.57 -1.94 -12.31
N PHE A 87 -14.90 -1.65 -11.06
CA PHE A 87 -14.90 -2.66 -10.00
C PHE A 87 -16.07 -3.62 -10.23
N VAL A 88 -15.80 -4.92 -10.38
CA VAL A 88 -16.81 -5.95 -10.69
C VAL A 88 -17.15 -6.81 -9.49
N SER A 89 -16.25 -6.96 -8.53
CA SER A 89 -16.52 -7.63 -7.27
C SER A 89 -15.61 -7.12 -6.16
N CYS A 90 -16.03 -7.36 -4.92
CA CYS A 90 -15.21 -7.12 -3.75
C CYS A 90 -15.61 -8.12 -2.68
N THR A 91 -14.66 -8.98 -2.32
CA THR A 91 -14.83 -10.02 -1.32
C THR A 91 -13.98 -9.65 -0.12
N ALA A 92 -14.59 -9.55 1.06
CA ALA A 92 -13.92 -9.03 2.22
C ALA A 92 -14.20 -9.93 3.43
N GLN A 93 -13.15 -10.39 4.11
CA GLN A 93 -13.30 -11.23 5.29
C GLN A 93 -13.81 -10.39 6.46
N GLY A 94 -15.04 -10.63 6.90
CA GLY A 94 -15.67 -9.80 7.93
C GLY A 94 -15.70 -8.34 7.50
N ALA A 95 -16.12 -8.07 6.26
CA ALA A 95 -16.24 -6.72 5.74
C ALA A 95 -17.26 -6.67 4.60
N VAL A 96 -17.85 -5.51 4.35
CA VAL A 96 -18.76 -5.26 3.23
C VAL A 96 -18.21 -4.12 2.40
N CYS A 97 -18.13 -4.31 1.08
CA CYS A 97 -17.68 -3.27 0.16
C CYS A 97 -18.87 -2.49 -0.43
N SER A 98 -18.62 -1.25 -0.80
CA SER A 98 -19.57 -0.38 -1.49
C SER A 98 -18.93 0.24 -2.73
N GLY A 99 -19.69 0.45 -3.81
CA GLY A 99 -19.16 1.06 -5.04
C GLY A 99 -18.78 0.09 -6.16
N THR A 100 -19.16 -1.20 -6.08
CA THR A 100 -19.14 -2.12 -7.23
C THR A 100 -19.94 -1.53 -8.39
N GLY A 101 -19.42 -1.63 -9.60
CA GLY A 101 -19.94 -0.96 -10.81
C GLY A 101 -19.40 0.46 -11.02
N SER A 102 -18.55 0.97 -10.13
CA SER A 102 -17.91 2.29 -10.25
C SER A 102 -16.38 2.18 -10.31
N THR A 103 -15.69 3.32 -10.31
CA THR A 103 -14.22 3.42 -10.29
C THR A 103 -13.67 3.75 -8.90
N ALA A 104 -14.53 3.84 -7.87
CA ALA A 104 -14.13 4.06 -6.49
C ALA A 104 -14.82 3.04 -5.57
N LEU A 105 -14.18 2.68 -4.46
CA LEU A 105 -14.72 1.68 -3.55
C LEU A 105 -14.52 2.10 -2.10
N GLY A 106 -15.53 1.87 -1.25
CA GLY A 106 -15.41 1.95 0.20
C GLY A 106 -15.43 0.56 0.83
N VAL A 107 -14.59 0.34 1.85
CA VAL A 107 -14.54 -0.93 2.62
C VAL A 107 -15.07 -0.68 4.02
N ASN A 108 -16.07 -1.47 4.44
CA ASN A 108 -16.64 -1.42 5.79
C ASN A 108 -16.19 -2.66 6.55
N TYR A 109 -15.26 -2.50 7.48
CA TYR A 109 -14.73 -3.60 8.29
C TYR A 109 -15.66 -3.98 9.43
N GLU A 110 -15.77 -5.27 9.71
CA GLU A 110 -16.29 -5.79 10.96
C GLU A 110 -15.28 -5.50 12.07
N ILE A 111 -15.77 -4.78 13.06
CA ILE A 111 -15.03 -4.23 14.19
C ILE A 111 -15.69 -4.70 15.49
N PRO A 112 -14.93 -4.91 16.57
CA PRO A 112 -13.51 -4.59 16.73
C PRO A 112 -12.56 -5.57 16.03
N LEU A 113 -11.38 -5.07 15.64
CA LEU A 113 -10.25 -5.86 15.14
C LEU A 113 -9.17 -5.94 16.23
N ALA A 114 -9.00 -7.11 16.82
CA ALA A 114 -8.08 -7.34 17.93
C ALA A 114 -6.58 -7.20 17.53
N PRO A 115 -5.68 -6.86 18.48
CA PRO A 115 -4.24 -6.82 18.25
C PRO A 115 -3.70 -8.07 17.55
N GLY A 116 -2.84 -7.87 16.56
CA GLY A 116 -2.21 -8.93 15.75
C GLY A 116 -3.12 -9.62 14.75
N THR A 117 -4.42 -9.28 14.68
CA THR A 117 -5.36 -9.86 13.71
C THR A 117 -5.30 -9.09 12.40
N SER A 118 -5.42 -9.82 11.29
CA SER A 118 -5.53 -9.25 9.94
C SER A 118 -6.91 -9.48 9.33
N ARG A 119 -7.31 -8.55 8.46
CA ARG A 119 -8.48 -8.69 7.58
C ARG A 119 -8.07 -8.44 6.15
N THR A 120 -8.43 -9.37 5.28
CA THR A 120 -8.11 -9.30 3.86
C THR A 120 -9.35 -8.99 3.04
N VAL A 121 -9.17 -8.07 2.11
CA VAL A 121 -10.16 -7.65 1.12
C VAL A 121 -9.56 -7.84 -0.27
N THR A 122 -10.24 -8.61 -1.11
CA THR A 122 -9.90 -8.77 -2.52
C THR A 122 -10.91 -8.01 -3.35
N LEU A 123 -10.44 -6.99 -4.02
CA LEU A 123 -11.17 -6.21 -5.01
C LEU A 123 -10.82 -6.74 -6.40
N THR A 124 -11.83 -6.93 -7.25
CA THR A 124 -11.60 -7.28 -8.66
C THR A 124 -12.13 -6.15 -9.53
N TYR A 125 -11.30 -5.69 -10.46
CA TYR A 125 -11.73 -4.79 -11.52
C TYR A 125 -11.58 -5.46 -12.88
N GLN A 126 -12.47 -5.11 -13.81
CA GLN A 126 -12.40 -5.55 -15.19
C GLN A 126 -11.87 -4.42 -16.05
N VAL A 127 -10.88 -4.70 -16.89
CA VAL A 127 -10.49 -3.82 -17.98
C VAL A 127 -11.46 -4.10 -19.13
N ALA A 128 -12.18 -3.09 -19.60
CA ALA A 128 -13.17 -3.27 -20.65
C ALA A 128 -12.52 -3.81 -21.93
N ALA A 129 -13.24 -4.62 -22.70
CA ALA A 129 -12.73 -5.20 -23.94
C ALA A 129 -12.38 -4.12 -24.99
N ASP A 130 -13.04 -2.97 -24.95
CA ASP A 130 -12.81 -1.81 -25.81
C ASP A 130 -11.93 -0.72 -25.15
N SER A 131 -11.23 -1.08 -24.07
CA SER A 131 -10.23 -0.21 -23.44
C SER A 131 -9.03 0.00 -24.37
N GLY A 132 -8.44 1.18 -24.29
CA GLY A 132 -7.09 1.43 -24.80
C GLY A 132 -6.04 0.54 -24.12
N CYS A 133 -4.84 0.54 -24.69
CA CYS A 133 -3.68 -0.22 -24.20
C CYS A 133 -2.42 0.66 -24.17
N ASN A 134 -1.28 0.09 -23.78
CA ASN A 134 -0.04 0.81 -23.50
C ASN A 134 -0.22 1.91 -22.45
N GLY A 135 -0.94 1.57 -21.38
CA GLY A 135 -1.15 2.46 -20.25
C GLY A 135 -1.18 1.73 -18.93
N THR A 136 -1.24 2.48 -17.86
CA THR A 136 -1.17 1.94 -16.51
C THR A 136 -2.41 2.35 -15.74
N ILE A 137 -3.04 1.37 -15.10
CA ILE A 137 -4.12 1.57 -14.14
C ILE A 137 -3.50 1.46 -12.74
N GLY A 138 -3.54 2.56 -12.01
CA GLY A 138 -3.05 2.65 -10.63
C GLY A 138 -4.13 3.21 -9.71
N PHE A 139 -4.14 2.71 -8.48
CA PHE A 139 -5.02 3.17 -7.41
C PHE A 139 -4.21 3.65 -6.22
N TYR A 140 -4.87 4.41 -5.35
CA TYR A 140 -4.41 4.62 -3.99
C TYR A 140 -5.55 4.28 -3.04
N SER A 141 -5.19 3.90 -1.82
CA SER A 141 -6.11 3.72 -0.73
C SER A 141 -5.86 4.80 0.32
N TYR A 142 -6.91 5.48 0.75
CA TYR A 142 -6.88 6.19 2.03
C TYR A 142 -7.34 5.23 3.11
N LEU A 143 -6.60 5.15 4.21
CA LEU A 143 -6.96 4.42 5.41
C LEU A 143 -6.98 5.40 6.58
N TYR A 144 -8.03 5.32 7.39
CA TYR A 144 -8.13 5.93 8.70
C TYR A 144 -8.69 4.88 9.65
N TYR A 145 -8.13 4.78 10.86
CA TYR A 145 -8.71 3.93 11.89
C TYR A 145 -8.52 4.52 13.28
N GLU A 146 -9.42 4.15 14.19
CA GLU A 146 -9.40 4.54 15.59
C GLU A 146 -9.14 3.31 16.45
N TYR A 147 -8.29 3.47 17.47
CA TYR A 147 -7.90 2.42 18.40
C TYR A 147 -7.86 2.98 19.83
N ASP A 148 -7.59 2.13 20.81
CA ASP A 148 -7.54 2.53 22.23
C ASP A 148 -8.85 3.21 22.69
N ASN A 149 -9.99 2.60 22.34
CA ASN A 149 -11.34 3.12 22.60
C ASN A 149 -11.55 4.58 22.15
N GLY A 150 -10.83 4.97 21.09
CA GLY A 150 -11.01 6.21 20.34
C GLY A 150 -10.18 7.36 20.79
N GLN A 151 -9.26 7.10 21.71
CA GLN A 151 -8.33 8.10 22.17
C GLN A 151 -7.16 8.27 21.20
N ARG A 152 -6.99 7.35 20.24
CA ARG A 152 -5.91 7.38 19.26
C ARG A 152 -6.41 7.04 17.86
N THR A 153 -5.74 7.64 16.88
CA THR A 153 -6.06 7.47 15.47
C THR A 153 -4.78 7.25 14.67
N LYS A 154 -4.90 6.60 13.52
CA LYS A 154 -3.85 6.59 12.51
C LYS A 154 -4.49 6.67 11.13
N ASP A 155 -3.85 7.40 10.24
CA ASP A 155 -4.29 7.53 8.87
C ASP A 155 -3.15 7.68 7.88
N GLY A 156 -3.47 7.49 6.61
CA GLY A 156 -2.49 7.58 5.53
C GLY A 156 -3.05 7.30 4.15
N ILE A 157 -2.31 7.77 3.15
CA ILE A 157 -2.50 7.42 1.73
C ILE A 157 -1.47 6.36 1.36
N HIS A 158 -1.94 5.26 0.79
CA HIS A 158 -1.13 4.13 0.38
C HIS A 158 -1.33 3.86 -1.11
N ASN A 159 -0.28 3.94 -1.91
CA ASN A 159 -0.36 3.58 -3.32
C ASN A 159 -0.46 2.05 -3.46
N THR A 160 -1.31 1.60 -4.38
CA THR A 160 -1.38 0.19 -4.73
C THR A 160 -0.29 -0.13 -5.76
N PRO A 161 0.08 -1.42 -5.92
CA PRO A 161 0.74 -1.86 -7.14
C PRO A 161 -0.08 -1.43 -8.35
N GLU A 162 0.60 -0.96 -9.38
CA GLU A 162 -0.02 -0.58 -10.64
C GLU A 162 -0.13 -1.77 -11.57
N THR A 163 -1.10 -1.74 -12.49
CA THR A 163 -1.26 -2.75 -13.55
C THR A 163 -1.04 -2.11 -14.92
N ARG A 164 -0.09 -2.66 -15.67
CA ARG A 164 0.14 -2.31 -17.08
C ARG A 164 -0.93 -2.97 -17.95
N VAL A 165 -1.64 -2.19 -18.75
CA VAL A 165 -2.52 -2.69 -19.82
C VAL A 165 -1.69 -2.76 -21.10
N ALA A 166 -1.23 -3.95 -21.45
CA ALA A 166 -0.55 -4.25 -22.71
C ALA A 166 -1.55 -4.37 -23.86
N CYS A 167 -1.10 -4.09 -25.08
CA CYS A 167 -1.93 -4.36 -26.26
C CYS A 167 -1.95 -5.86 -26.52
N ALA A 168 -3.10 -6.39 -26.92
CA ALA A 168 -3.17 -7.79 -27.33
C ALA A 168 -2.16 -8.04 -28.47
N PRO A 169 -1.46 -9.18 -28.47
CA PRO A 169 -0.63 -9.56 -29.60
C PRO A 169 -1.51 -9.60 -30.86
N ALA A 170 -0.99 -9.10 -31.98
CA ALA A 170 -1.70 -9.18 -33.26
C ALA A 170 -2.02 -10.66 -33.54
N GLU A 171 -3.28 -10.96 -33.85
CA GLU A 171 -3.67 -12.29 -34.29
C GLU A 171 -2.82 -12.66 -35.52
N PRO A 172 -2.15 -13.83 -35.55
CA PRO A 172 -1.40 -14.23 -36.73
C PRO A 172 -2.35 -14.24 -37.92
N ALA A 173 -1.95 -13.62 -39.03
CA ALA A 173 -2.72 -13.71 -40.26
C ALA A 173 -2.95 -15.20 -40.58
N ALA A 174 -4.22 -15.60 -40.68
CA ALA A 174 -4.57 -16.94 -41.11
C ALA A 174 -3.97 -17.17 -42.51
N SER A 175 -3.00 -18.07 -42.59
CA SER A 175 -2.38 -18.53 -43.85
C SER A 175 -3.33 -19.42 -44.65
#